data_AF-A0A934ZUG2-F1
#
_entry.id   AF-A0A934ZUG2-F1
#
_cell.length_a   1.000
_cell.length_b   1.000
_cell.length_c   1.000
_cell.angle_alpha   90.00
_cell.angle_beta   90.00
_cell.angle_gamma   90.00
#
_symmetry.space_group_name_H-M   'P 1'
#
loop_
_entity.id
_entity.type
_entity.pdbx_description
1 polymer ?
#
loop_
_entity_poly.entity_id
_entity_poly.type
_entity_poly.pdbx_seq_one_letter_code
_entity_poly.pdbx_strand_id
1 'polypeptide(L)'
;MTPSNLYVVSPTGTRHLALGAARIVVGSGADAALALLGQGVARSHAELLRNETTGEYWLQDLGTSQGTWVNDERIVSYGPLSERDEVRIGEHRLTFARAVSSQQLERQRAWRQPLPRRPAVLGRELRVDALALTSERRSALASRVHDELIDRLDLRRRDVEAMAEGDLRGEAARLLDGIMTAEWLAEVQDRQQFKQFVLDETLGLGPLDALLADDTVTEIMVNHANEIFVERAGRVERTQLNFSSERALRGVIERIVGRIGRRVDDASPMVDARLADGSRVNVAIPPIALRGPAVTVRKFARHRLGPAELIAGGAVTESMMEFLALCVEQRRNIIVAGGTGTGKTTLLNVLSSLIPANERIVTIEDAAELQLSHSNRITLEARPANAEGRGLVTIRDLVRNALRMRPDRIVVGECRGGEALDMLQAMNTGHDGSLTTVHANSPRDALSRLEVMVLMAGMDLPVAAIREQIAAAVNIVVQQTRFACGTRRVTHIVEVTGIEGARIQMQEVFRFVQTGVEPGGRVVGHYSGCGQVPAFYDALQRIGVEVDRSMFAIASPIGAA
;
A
#
# COMPACT_ATOMS: atom_id res chain seq x y z
N MET A 1 12.97 30.72 -20.95
CA MET A 1 12.76 30.03 -22.25
C MET A 1 13.28 28.62 -22.09
N THR A 2 12.42 27.63 -22.28
CA THR A 2 12.72 26.20 -22.12
C THR A 2 13.71 25.74 -23.20
N PRO A 3 14.79 25.02 -22.85
CA PRO A 3 15.68 24.39 -23.85
C PRO A 3 14.89 23.31 -24.60
N SER A 4 14.97 23.20 -25.93
CA SER A 4 14.27 22.13 -26.68
C SER A 4 14.91 20.76 -26.38
N ASN A 5 14.20 19.63 -26.52
CA ASN A 5 14.81 18.30 -26.35
C ASN A 5 15.00 17.61 -27.71
N LEU A 6 15.98 16.72 -27.80
CA LEU A 6 16.15 15.80 -28.92
C LEU A 6 16.08 14.37 -28.40
N TYR A 7 15.23 13.56 -29.03
CA TYR A 7 15.11 12.13 -28.74
C TYR A 7 15.83 11.37 -29.85
N VAL A 8 16.85 10.60 -29.46
CA VAL A 8 17.62 9.75 -30.36
C VAL A 8 17.10 8.34 -30.20
N VAL A 9 16.42 7.82 -31.20
CA VAL A 9 15.96 6.43 -31.23
C VAL A 9 17.00 5.62 -31.99
N SER A 10 17.94 5.01 -31.27
CA SER A 10 18.91 4.09 -31.87
C SER A 10 18.42 2.64 -31.74
N PRO A 11 18.94 1.71 -32.57
CA PRO A 11 18.73 0.27 -32.40
C PRO A 11 19.18 -0.28 -31.02
N THR A 12 19.96 0.49 -30.26
CA THR A 12 20.50 0.12 -28.94
C THR A 12 19.77 0.78 -27.76
N GLY A 13 18.70 1.55 -28.02
CA GLY A 13 17.87 2.19 -27.01
C GLY A 13 17.59 3.67 -27.31
N THR A 14 16.72 4.28 -26.53
CA THR A 14 16.40 5.72 -26.67
C THR A 14 17.35 6.55 -25.79
N ARG A 15 18.04 7.54 -26.37
CA ARG A 15 18.86 8.52 -25.65
C ARG A 15 18.22 9.90 -25.70
N HIS A 16 18.29 10.62 -24.58
CA HIS A 16 17.72 11.97 -24.43
C HIS A 16 18.83 13.00 -24.39
N LEU A 17 18.72 14.06 -25.20
CA LEU A 17 19.64 15.20 -25.18
C LEU A 17 18.86 16.50 -24.99
N ALA A 18 19.18 17.24 -23.93
CA ALA A 18 18.69 18.60 -23.76
C ALA A 18 19.44 19.55 -24.71
N LEU A 19 18.72 20.15 -25.65
CA LEU A 19 19.27 21.13 -26.58
C LEU A 19 19.25 22.51 -25.93
N GLY A 20 20.44 22.98 -25.52
CA GLY A 20 20.62 24.33 -24.95
C GLY A 20 21.73 25.15 -25.60
N ALA A 21 22.60 24.52 -26.39
CA ALA A 21 23.71 25.20 -27.05
C ALA A 21 23.26 25.85 -28.37
N ALA A 22 23.94 26.94 -28.75
CA ALA A 22 23.72 27.63 -30.03
C ALA A 22 24.07 26.75 -31.24
N ARG A 23 25.02 25.82 -31.05
CA ARG A 23 25.50 24.89 -32.06
C ARG A 23 25.75 23.53 -31.42
N ILE A 24 25.23 22.46 -32.02
CA ILE A 24 25.37 21.08 -31.54
C ILE A 24 25.81 20.23 -32.73
N VAL A 25 27.01 19.65 -32.65
CA VAL A 25 27.53 18.77 -33.70
C VAL A 25 27.07 17.33 -33.47
N VAL A 26 26.57 16.71 -34.52
CA VAL A 26 26.13 15.31 -34.58
C VAL A 26 27.15 14.51 -35.40
N GLY A 27 27.65 13.39 -34.89
CA GLY A 27 28.60 12.56 -35.62
C GLY A 27 29.22 11.44 -34.78
N SER A 28 30.19 10.73 -35.34
CA SER A 28 30.91 9.64 -34.67
C SER A 28 32.21 10.06 -33.97
N GLY A 29 32.59 11.35 -34.07
CA GLY A 29 33.79 11.89 -33.45
C GLY A 29 33.63 12.14 -31.94
N ALA A 30 34.73 12.12 -31.20
CA ALA A 30 34.75 12.36 -29.75
C ALA A 30 34.23 13.75 -29.36
N ASP A 31 34.33 14.72 -30.27
CA ASP A 31 33.90 16.11 -30.08
C ASP A 31 32.42 16.34 -30.46
N ALA A 32 31.71 15.31 -30.92
CA ALA A 32 30.30 15.41 -31.25
C ALA A 32 29.45 15.42 -29.96
N ALA A 33 28.72 16.52 -29.75
CA ALA A 33 27.77 16.64 -28.65
C ALA A 33 26.65 15.59 -28.72
N LEU A 34 26.31 15.14 -29.93
CA LEU A 34 25.51 13.93 -30.16
C LEU A 34 26.33 12.87 -30.88
N ALA A 35 26.86 11.92 -30.11
CA ALA A 35 27.64 10.80 -30.63
C ALA A 35 26.74 9.69 -31.19
N LEU A 36 26.75 9.52 -32.52
CA LEU A 36 26.10 8.43 -33.23
C LEU A 36 27.16 7.45 -33.73
N LEU A 37 27.15 6.22 -33.21
CA LEU A 37 28.05 5.14 -33.60
C LEU A 37 27.31 4.19 -34.53
N GLY A 38 27.91 3.83 -35.66
CA GLY A 38 27.24 2.96 -36.63
C GLY A 38 27.76 3.14 -38.06
N GLN A 39 27.29 2.31 -38.97
CA GLN A 39 27.63 2.46 -40.38
C GLN A 39 26.97 3.71 -40.99
N GLY A 40 27.72 4.39 -41.86
CA GLY A 40 27.21 5.57 -42.57
C GLY A 40 27.24 6.89 -41.79
N VAL A 41 27.86 6.95 -40.60
CA VAL A 41 27.97 8.18 -39.80
C VAL A 41 29.40 8.76 -39.82
N ALA A 42 29.58 9.94 -40.42
CA ALA A 42 30.85 10.69 -40.40
C ALA A 42 31.22 11.24 -39.01
N ARG A 43 32.50 11.57 -38.79
CA ARG A 43 33.00 12.13 -37.51
C ARG A 43 32.27 13.41 -37.09
N SER A 44 32.02 14.28 -38.05
CA SER A 44 31.16 15.45 -37.92
C SER A 44 30.20 15.37 -39.10
N HIS A 45 28.99 14.88 -38.84
CA HIS A 45 28.04 14.51 -39.88
C HIS A 45 27.08 15.67 -40.19
N ALA A 46 26.44 16.18 -39.15
CA ALA A 46 25.48 17.26 -39.25
C ALA A 46 25.64 18.19 -38.04
N GLU A 47 25.03 19.36 -38.11
CA GLU A 47 24.92 20.27 -36.98
C GLU A 47 23.52 20.82 -36.82
N LEU A 48 23.14 21.00 -35.55
CA LEU A 48 21.92 21.70 -35.16
C LEU A 48 22.31 23.12 -34.76
N LEU A 49 21.74 24.09 -35.45
CA LEU A 49 21.95 25.52 -35.24
C LEU A 49 20.69 26.14 -34.63
N ARG A 50 20.83 26.79 -33.48
CA ARG A 50 19.72 27.48 -32.82
C ARG A 50 19.62 28.91 -33.31
N ASN A 51 18.43 29.31 -33.76
CA ASN A 51 18.13 30.72 -34.02
C ASN A 51 18.05 31.47 -32.68
N GLU A 52 18.87 32.51 -32.50
CA GLU A 52 18.95 33.25 -31.23
C GLU A 52 17.68 34.05 -30.92
N THR A 53 16.92 34.45 -31.94
CA THR A 53 15.70 35.25 -31.80
C THR A 53 14.47 34.39 -31.59
N THR A 54 14.30 33.30 -32.36
CA THR A 54 13.11 32.43 -32.29
C THR A 54 13.29 31.22 -31.38
N GLY A 55 14.54 30.85 -31.06
CA GLY A 55 14.87 29.65 -30.29
C GLY A 55 14.69 28.33 -31.05
N GLU A 56 14.36 28.39 -32.34
CA GLU A 56 14.13 27.23 -33.20
C GLU A 56 15.45 26.64 -33.71
N TYR A 57 15.44 25.34 -34.01
CA TYR A 57 16.63 24.63 -34.48
C TYR A 57 16.54 24.35 -35.97
N TRP A 58 17.66 24.54 -36.66
CA TRP A 58 17.89 24.17 -38.05
C TRP A 58 18.95 23.06 -38.09
N LEU A 59 18.73 22.06 -38.94
CA LEU A 59 19.67 20.99 -39.20
C LEU A 59 20.45 21.31 -40.48
N GLN A 60 21.75 21.11 -40.44
CA GLN A 60 22.63 21.28 -41.60
C GLN A 60 23.54 20.07 -41.77
N ASP A 61 23.59 19.52 -42.98
CA ASP A 61 24.57 18.49 -43.33
C ASP A 61 25.94 19.13 -43.56
N LEU A 62 27.00 18.54 -43.02
CA LEU A 62 28.36 19.07 -43.12
C LEU A 62 29.09 18.61 -44.40
N GLY A 63 28.36 18.25 -45.46
CA GLY A 63 28.91 17.82 -46.75
C GLY A 63 29.30 16.34 -46.77
N THR A 64 28.55 15.50 -46.08
CA THR A 64 28.88 14.07 -45.96
C THR A 64 28.47 13.28 -47.20
N SER A 65 29.22 12.22 -47.52
CA SER A 65 28.93 11.35 -48.67
C SER A 65 27.62 10.59 -48.54
N GLN A 66 27.25 10.20 -47.31
CA GLN A 66 26.01 9.46 -47.00
C GLN A 66 24.79 10.39 -46.85
N GLY A 67 25.03 11.65 -46.51
CA GLY A 67 24.03 12.69 -46.38
C GLY A 67 23.13 12.53 -45.15
N THR A 68 22.55 13.66 -44.77
CA THR A 68 21.50 13.75 -43.77
C THR A 68 20.14 13.80 -44.46
N TRP A 69 19.16 13.10 -43.91
CA TRP A 69 17.82 12.99 -44.48
C TRP A 69 16.78 13.47 -43.48
N VAL A 70 15.75 14.18 -43.94
CA VAL A 70 14.59 14.56 -43.14
C VAL A 70 13.34 14.17 -43.91
N ASN A 71 12.45 13.39 -43.30
CA ASN A 71 11.20 12.91 -43.91
C ASN A 71 11.43 12.27 -45.30
N ASP A 72 12.44 11.39 -45.38
CA ASP A 72 12.88 10.70 -46.60
C ASP A 72 13.45 11.58 -47.73
N GLU A 73 13.67 12.87 -47.50
CA GLU A 73 14.37 13.76 -48.42
C GLU A 73 15.79 14.06 -47.95
N ARG A 74 16.77 14.01 -48.86
CA ARG A 74 18.15 14.38 -48.54
C ARG A 74 18.28 15.89 -48.44
N ILE A 75 18.86 16.36 -47.35
CA ILE A 75 18.97 17.79 -47.05
C ILE A 75 20.43 18.28 -47.17
N VAL A 76 20.57 19.58 -47.47
CA VAL A 76 21.81 20.34 -47.21
C VAL A 76 21.62 21.19 -45.96
N SER A 77 20.46 21.84 -45.85
CA SER A 77 19.97 22.50 -44.66
C SER A 77 18.45 22.35 -44.58
N TYR A 78 17.91 22.21 -43.37
CA TYR A 78 16.50 21.98 -43.12
C TYR A 78 16.07 22.64 -41.82
N GLY A 79 14.96 23.38 -41.85
CA GLY A 79 14.35 23.91 -40.64
C GLY A 79 13.24 24.92 -40.93
N PRO A 80 12.60 25.44 -39.87
CA PRO A 80 12.79 25.03 -38.47
C PRO A 80 12.32 23.59 -38.23
N LEU A 81 13.08 22.82 -37.44
CA LEU A 81 12.74 21.44 -37.08
C LEU A 81 11.49 21.42 -36.20
N SER A 82 10.60 20.49 -36.50
CA SER A 82 9.33 20.26 -35.83
C SER A 82 9.26 18.84 -35.26
N GLU A 83 8.28 18.61 -34.39
CA GLU A 83 8.09 17.30 -33.73
C GLU A 83 7.62 16.19 -34.65
N ARG A 84 7.26 16.54 -35.89
CA ARG A 84 6.85 15.59 -36.94
C ARG A 84 8.00 15.19 -37.83
N ASP A 85 9.16 15.82 -37.68
CA ASP A 85 10.30 15.57 -38.55
C ASP A 85 11.08 14.36 -38.06
N GLU A 86 11.20 13.38 -38.95
CA GLU A 86 12.08 12.23 -38.75
C GLU A 86 13.40 12.51 -39.46
N VAL A 87 14.49 12.60 -38.68
CA VAL A 87 15.83 12.79 -39.21
C VAL A 87 16.57 11.46 -39.27
N ARG A 88 17.14 11.13 -40.42
CA ARG A 88 17.94 9.92 -40.61
C ARG A 88 19.40 10.25 -40.93
N ILE A 89 20.30 9.67 -40.14
CA ILE A 89 21.76 9.78 -40.26
C ILE A 89 22.34 8.37 -40.15
N GLY A 90 22.82 7.83 -41.28
CA GLY A 90 23.22 6.42 -41.35
C GLY A 90 22.05 5.48 -41.03
N GLU A 91 22.25 4.59 -40.07
CA GLU A 91 21.21 3.67 -39.56
C GLU A 91 20.31 4.25 -38.44
N HIS A 92 20.60 5.46 -37.97
CA HIS A 92 19.89 6.06 -36.84
C HIS A 92 18.70 6.89 -37.31
N ARG A 93 17.59 6.80 -36.57
CA ARG A 93 16.43 7.69 -36.69
C ARG A 93 16.35 8.60 -35.46
N LEU A 94 16.16 9.89 -35.68
CA LEU A 94 16.09 10.91 -34.63
C LEU A 94 14.74 11.60 -34.75
N THR A 95 14.10 11.88 -33.62
CA THR A 95 12.87 12.66 -33.56
C THR A 95 13.08 13.87 -32.65
N PHE A 96 12.58 15.02 -33.10
CA PHE A 96 12.66 16.27 -32.35
C PHE A 96 11.46 16.35 -31.40
N ALA A 97 11.62 16.81 -30.16
CA ALA A 97 10.47 17.12 -29.31
C ALA A 97 10.77 18.33 -28.43
N ARG A 98 9.88 19.34 -28.37
CA ARG A 98 10.12 20.49 -27.50
C ARG A 98 10.14 20.04 -26.05
N ALA A 99 11.00 20.65 -25.22
CA ALA A 99 11.01 20.28 -23.81
C ALA A 99 9.80 20.86 -23.08
N VAL A 100 9.16 19.96 -22.36
CA VAL A 100 8.34 20.19 -21.18
C VAL A 100 9.10 21.06 -20.18
N SER A 101 8.37 21.88 -19.43
CA SER A 101 8.94 22.57 -18.28
C SER A 101 9.44 21.54 -17.24
N SER A 102 10.69 21.72 -16.79
CA SER A 102 11.32 20.89 -15.75
C SER A 102 10.50 20.85 -14.45
N GLN A 103 9.72 21.89 -14.17
CA GLN A 103 8.84 21.97 -13.00
C GLN A 103 7.62 21.03 -13.06
N GLN A 104 7.12 20.66 -14.24
CA GLN A 104 6.01 19.70 -14.38
C GLN A 104 6.51 18.24 -14.30
N LEU A 105 7.68 17.95 -14.87
CA LEU A 105 8.32 16.64 -14.74
C LEU A 105 8.79 16.36 -13.31
N GLU A 106 9.30 17.36 -12.58
CA GLU A 106 9.64 17.22 -11.17
C GLU A 106 8.42 16.96 -10.28
N ARG A 107 7.25 17.53 -10.61
CA ARG A 107 5.98 17.26 -9.92
C ARG A 107 5.45 15.85 -10.19
N GLN A 108 5.50 15.38 -11.44
CA GLN A 108 5.15 13.99 -11.79
C GLN A 108 6.11 12.96 -11.17
N ARG A 109 7.37 13.35 -10.93
CA ARG A 109 8.46 12.50 -10.37
C ARG A 109 8.70 12.69 -8.88
N ALA A 110 7.88 13.49 -8.18
CA ALA A 110 8.12 13.92 -6.80
C ALA A 110 8.21 12.75 -5.77
N TRP A 111 7.66 11.58 -6.10
CA TRP A 111 7.70 10.38 -5.25
C TRP A 111 8.94 9.49 -5.46
N ARG A 112 9.88 9.88 -6.35
CA ARG A 112 11.15 9.15 -6.58
C ARG A 112 12.22 9.40 -5.51
N GLN A 113 11.98 10.31 -4.55
CA GLN A 113 12.91 10.48 -3.43
C GLN A 113 12.82 9.27 -2.49
N PRO A 114 13.93 8.54 -2.24
CA PRO A 114 13.92 7.54 -1.20
C PRO A 114 13.71 8.23 0.14
N LEU A 115 12.67 7.82 0.88
CA LEU A 115 12.65 8.04 2.32
C LEU A 115 13.95 7.51 2.92
N PRO A 116 14.48 8.13 3.99
CA PRO A 116 15.79 7.80 4.54
C PRO A 116 15.93 6.29 4.71
N ARG A 117 17.02 5.76 4.15
CA ARG A 117 17.35 4.33 4.20
C ARG A 117 17.26 3.85 5.63
N ARG A 118 16.65 2.67 5.79
CA ARG A 118 16.77 1.82 6.98
C ARG A 118 18.17 2.02 7.60
N PRO A 119 18.32 2.41 8.87
CA PRO A 119 19.51 1.98 9.58
C PRO A 119 19.54 0.45 9.43
N ALA A 120 20.69 -0.08 9.03
CA ALA A 120 20.90 -1.52 9.08
C ALA A 120 20.53 -1.94 10.50
N VAL A 121 19.40 -2.63 10.64
CA VAL A 121 19.10 -3.36 11.85
C VAL A 121 20.14 -4.46 11.84
N LEU A 122 21.29 -4.19 12.46
CA LEU A 122 22.07 -5.23 13.10
C LEU A 122 21.04 -6.04 13.84
N GLY A 123 20.74 -7.22 13.30
CA GLY A 123 19.84 -8.16 13.91
C GLY A 123 20.34 -8.39 15.32
N ARG A 124 19.78 -7.65 16.27
CA ARG A 124 19.60 -8.19 17.59
C ARG A 124 18.61 -9.31 17.31
N GLU A 125 19.14 -10.52 17.16
CA GLU A 125 18.41 -11.71 17.56
C GLU A 125 17.93 -11.41 18.98
N LEU A 126 16.74 -10.80 19.08
CA LEU A 126 15.96 -10.88 20.29
C LEU A 126 15.80 -12.38 20.45
N ARG A 127 16.52 -12.94 21.43
CA ARG A 127 16.51 -14.35 21.75
C ARG A 127 15.10 -14.70 22.24
N VAL A 128 14.15 -14.83 21.32
CA VAL A 128 12.79 -15.31 21.60
C VAL A 128 12.87 -16.71 22.23
N ASP A 129 13.91 -17.48 21.87
CA ASP A 129 14.22 -18.79 22.43
C ASP A 129 14.51 -18.79 23.93
N ALA A 130 14.93 -17.67 24.51
CA ALA A 130 15.29 -17.62 25.92
C ALA A 130 14.03 -17.55 26.83
N LEU A 131 12.88 -17.15 26.29
CA LEU A 131 11.60 -17.10 27.02
C LEU A 131 10.75 -18.37 26.88
N ALA A 132 11.19 -19.35 26.08
CA ALA A 132 10.41 -20.55 25.84
C ALA A 132 10.32 -21.41 27.12
N LEU A 133 9.09 -21.68 27.58
CA LEU A 133 8.78 -22.67 28.61
C LEU A 133 8.91 -24.07 27.98
N THR A 134 10.14 -24.48 27.66
CA THR A 134 10.43 -25.69 26.86
C THR A 134 10.18 -27.01 27.58
N SER A 135 9.97 -27.02 28.90
CA SER A 135 9.63 -28.23 29.66
C SER A 135 8.28 -28.09 30.36
N GLU A 136 7.47 -29.16 30.34
CA GLU A 136 6.18 -29.23 31.05
C GLU A 136 6.31 -28.87 32.53
N ARG A 137 7.42 -29.26 33.17
CA ARG A 137 7.73 -28.92 34.56
C ARG A 137 7.92 -27.42 34.77
N ARG A 138 8.61 -26.73 33.85
CA ARG A 138 8.81 -25.27 33.91
C ARG A 138 7.51 -24.51 33.70
N SER A 139 6.65 -24.99 32.80
CA SER A 139 5.32 -24.43 32.58
C SER A 139 4.43 -24.58 33.83
N ALA A 140 4.41 -25.78 34.43
CA ALA A 140 3.66 -26.04 35.66
C ALA A 140 4.18 -25.22 36.87
N LEU A 141 5.49 -24.97 36.95
CA LEU A 141 6.05 -24.06 37.94
C LEU A 141 5.66 -22.60 37.67
N ALA A 142 5.74 -22.15 36.41
CA ALA A 142 5.33 -20.80 36.01
C ALA A 142 3.85 -20.54 36.35
N SER A 143 2.95 -21.47 36.03
CA SER A 143 1.53 -21.36 36.37
C SER A 143 1.33 -21.19 37.87
N ARG A 144 1.91 -22.08 38.69
CA ARG A 144 1.76 -22.02 40.16
C ARG A 144 2.27 -20.72 40.77
N VAL A 145 3.45 -20.26 40.33
CA VAL A 145 4.04 -19.01 40.82
C VAL A 145 3.22 -17.80 40.37
N HIS A 146 2.73 -17.81 39.12
CA HIS A 146 1.88 -16.75 38.59
C HIS A 146 0.54 -16.67 39.35
N ASP A 147 -0.13 -17.81 39.54
CA ASP A 147 -1.43 -17.87 40.23
C ASP A 147 -1.31 -17.36 41.68
N GLU A 148 -0.29 -17.80 42.42
CA GLU A 148 0.00 -17.32 43.78
C GLU A 148 0.31 -15.81 43.80
N LEU A 149 1.04 -15.29 42.81
CA LEU A 149 1.35 -13.86 42.73
C LEU A 149 0.09 -13.03 42.47
N ILE A 150 -0.78 -13.48 41.56
CA ILE A 150 -2.06 -12.82 41.29
C ILE A 150 -2.93 -12.81 42.55
N ASP A 151 -3.05 -13.95 43.24
CA ASP A 151 -3.87 -14.04 44.45
C ASP A 151 -3.36 -13.09 45.55
N ARG A 152 -2.04 -12.94 45.72
CA ARG A 152 -1.46 -11.96 46.66
C ARG A 152 -1.68 -10.51 46.25
N LEU A 153 -1.66 -10.21 44.95
CA LEU A 153 -1.95 -8.87 44.43
C LEU A 153 -3.44 -8.52 44.59
N ASP A 154 -4.34 -9.48 44.34
CA ASP A 154 -5.78 -9.32 44.51
C ASP A 154 -6.17 -9.05 45.96
N LEU A 155 -5.52 -9.72 46.92
CA LEU A 155 -5.70 -9.45 48.35
C LEU A 155 -5.30 -8.01 48.75
N ARG A 156 -4.47 -7.35 47.93
CA ARG A 156 -3.98 -5.98 48.12
C ARG A 156 -4.54 -5.00 47.09
N ARG A 157 -5.62 -5.36 46.40
CA ARG A 157 -6.18 -4.61 45.27
C ARG A 157 -6.39 -3.12 45.52
N ARG A 158 -6.87 -2.73 46.72
CA ARG A 158 -7.09 -1.32 47.09
C ARG A 158 -5.80 -0.51 47.16
N ASP A 159 -4.71 -1.12 47.64
CA ASP A 159 -3.41 -0.46 47.75
C ASP A 159 -2.75 -0.38 46.37
N VAL A 160 -2.93 -1.42 45.54
CA VAL A 160 -2.37 -1.56 44.19
C VAL A 160 -3.03 -0.61 43.17
N GLU A 161 -4.35 -0.41 43.23
CA GLU A 161 -5.09 0.47 42.30
C GLU A 161 -4.64 1.95 42.39
N ALA A 162 -4.01 2.36 43.50
CA ALA A 162 -3.50 3.71 43.72
C ALA A 162 -2.02 3.92 43.33
N MET A 163 -1.31 2.86 42.94
CA MET A 163 0.14 2.91 42.70
C MET A 163 0.48 3.36 41.27
N ALA A 164 1.60 4.08 41.12
CA ALA A 164 2.20 4.30 39.81
C ALA A 164 2.76 2.98 39.25
N GLU A 165 2.85 2.85 37.92
CA GLU A 165 3.26 1.62 37.23
C GLU A 165 4.63 1.09 37.69
N GLY A 166 5.59 1.98 37.95
CA GLY A 166 6.91 1.62 38.48
C GLY A 166 6.88 1.07 39.90
N ASP A 167 6.03 1.63 40.77
CA ASP A 167 5.90 1.18 42.16
C ASP A 167 5.17 -0.17 42.23
N LEU A 168 4.16 -0.37 41.39
CA LEU A 168 3.45 -1.64 41.26
C LEU A 168 4.39 -2.76 40.81
N ARG A 169 5.25 -2.49 39.83
CA ARG A 169 6.26 -3.45 39.37
C ARG A 169 7.26 -3.80 40.48
N GLY A 170 7.69 -2.81 41.26
CA GLY A 170 8.55 -3.02 42.41
C GLY A 170 7.92 -3.89 43.49
N GLU A 171 6.64 -3.66 43.80
CA GLU A 171 5.92 -4.46 44.80
C GLU A 171 5.65 -5.88 44.34
N ALA A 172 5.22 -6.07 43.09
CA ALA A 172 5.05 -7.41 42.51
C ALA A 172 6.36 -8.20 42.52
N ALA A 173 7.51 -7.55 42.25
CA ALA A 173 8.82 -8.19 42.35
C ALA A 173 9.16 -8.62 43.78
N ARG A 174 8.84 -7.81 44.80
CA ARG A 174 9.01 -8.22 46.21
C ARG A 174 8.13 -9.40 46.60
N LEU A 175 6.86 -9.38 46.19
CA LEU A 175 5.94 -10.48 46.45
C LEU A 175 6.44 -11.76 45.77
N LEU A 176 6.90 -11.65 44.52
CA LEU A 176 7.48 -12.75 43.76
C LEU A 176 8.73 -13.32 44.46
N ASP A 177 9.62 -12.46 44.98
CA ASP A 177 10.77 -12.91 45.76
C ASP A 177 10.36 -13.69 47.02
N GLY A 178 9.25 -13.33 47.65
CA GLY A 178 8.67 -14.06 48.79
C GLY A 178 7.91 -15.33 48.40
N ILE A 179 7.52 -15.50 47.14
CA ILE A 179 6.88 -16.71 46.60
C ILE A 179 7.94 -17.72 46.15
N MET A 180 9.04 -17.24 45.55
CA MET A 180 10.11 -18.08 45.02
C MET A 180 10.97 -18.67 46.14
N THR A 181 10.68 -19.91 46.54
CA THR A 181 11.48 -20.65 47.53
C THR A 181 12.83 -21.08 46.95
N ALA A 182 13.79 -21.38 47.83
CA ALA A 182 15.13 -21.86 47.44
C ALA A 182 15.07 -23.16 46.61
N GLU A 183 14.08 -24.02 46.87
CA GLU A 183 13.82 -25.26 46.13
C GLU A 183 13.35 -24.98 44.69
N TRP A 184 12.45 -24.02 44.49
CA TRP A 184 11.97 -23.64 43.15
C TRP A 184 13.05 -22.93 42.33
N LEU A 185 13.90 -22.16 42.99
CA LEU A 185 15.04 -21.48 42.39
C LEU A 185 16.15 -22.46 41.94
N ALA A 186 16.20 -23.69 42.44
CA ALA A 186 17.17 -24.70 42.03
C ALA A 186 16.81 -25.34 40.66
N GLU A 187 15.54 -25.34 40.29
CA GLU A 187 15.04 -25.94 39.05
C GLU A 187 15.12 -24.99 37.84
N VAL A 188 15.37 -23.71 38.07
CA VAL A 188 15.42 -22.67 37.04
C VAL A 188 16.88 -22.30 36.74
N GLN A 189 17.34 -22.60 35.52
CA GLN A 189 18.71 -22.26 35.10
C GLN A 189 18.97 -20.75 35.03
N ASP A 190 17.98 -19.96 34.58
CA ASP A 190 18.04 -18.50 34.58
C ASP A 190 16.90 -17.90 35.44
N ARG A 191 17.21 -17.67 36.71
CA ARG A 191 16.28 -17.17 37.72
C ARG A 191 15.77 -15.76 37.38
N GLN A 192 16.62 -14.90 36.85
CA GLN A 192 16.25 -13.53 36.53
C GLN A 192 15.30 -13.49 35.35
N GLN A 193 15.58 -14.29 34.31
CA GLN A 193 14.69 -14.40 33.17
C GLN A 193 13.32 -14.99 33.53
N PHE A 194 13.28 -16.00 34.41
CA PHE A 194 12.00 -16.55 34.88
C PHE A 194 11.20 -15.53 35.69
N LYS A 195 11.84 -14.79 36.60
CA LYS A 195 11.19 -13.71 37.35
C LYS A 195 10.61 -12.65 36.42
N GLN A 196 11.41 -12.22 35.45
CA GLN A 196 11.00 -11.24 34.45
C GLN A 196 9.80 -11.74 33.65
N PHE A 197 9.82 -13.01 33.20
CA PHE A 197 8.69 -13.64 32.52
C PHE A 197 7.39 -13.61 33.35
N VAL A 198 7.45 -14.04 34.62
CA VAL A 198 6.27 -14.03 35.49
C VAL A 198 5.77 -12.60 35.71
N LEU A 199 6.66 -11.64 35.99
CA LEU A 199 6.28 -10.24 36.17
C LEU A 199 5.66 -9.63 34.93
N ASP A 200 6.21 -9.89 33.76
CA ASP A 200 5.69 -9.37 32.48
C ASP A 200 4.33 -10.00 32.14
N GLU A 201 4.10 -11.26 32.50
CA GLU A 201 2.79 -11.90 32.34
C GLU A 201 1.76 -11.43 33.38
N THR A 202 2.17 -11.13 34.61
CA THR A 202 1.29 -10.60 35.65
C THR A 202 0.89 -9.14 35.39
N LEU A 203 1.83 -8.30 34.96
CA LEU A 203 1.63 -6.84 34.85
C LEU A 203 1.45 -6.34 33.41
N GLY A 204 2.06 -7.02 32.45
CA GLY A 204 2.08 -6.64 31.02
C GLY A 204 1.15 -7.50 30.16
N LEU A 205 1.55 -7.75 28.91
CA LEU A 205 0.85 -8.64 27.98
C LEU A 205 1.52 -10.01 27.86
N GLY A 206 2.47 -10.31 28.75
CA GLY A 206 3.19 -11.58 28.79
C GLY A 206 3.94 -11.87 27.49
N PRO A 207 3.84 -13.09 26.93
CA PRO A 207 4.50 -13.45 25.67
C PRO A 207 4.19 -12.53 24.48
N LEU A 208 3.03 -11.84 24.51
CA LEU A 208 2.64 -10.95 23.42
C LEU A 208 3.57 -9.74 23.32
N ASP A 209 4.14 -9.23 24.42
CA ASP A 209 5.01 -8.05 24.38
C ASP A 209 6.24 -8.28 23.50
N ALA A 210 6.86 -9.47 23.59
CA ALA A 210 7.99 -9.85 22.74
C ALA A 210 7.61 -9.93 21.26
N LEU A 211 6.44 -10.51 20.95
CA LEU A 211 5.95 -10.65 19.57
C LEU A 211 5.48 -9.31 18.98
N LEU A 212 4.92 -8.44 19.81
CA LEU A 212 4.53 -7.07 19.44
C LEU A 212 5.76 -6.20 19.16
N ALA A 213 6.86 -6.38 19.89
CA ALA A 213 8.12 -5.68 19.66
C ALA A 213 8.85 -6.14 18.37
N ASP A 214 8.59 -7.35 17.88
CA ASP A 214 9.26 -7.92 16.71
C ASP A 214 8.65 -7.41 15.39
N ASP A 215 9.31 -6.46 14.73
CA ASP A 215 8.86 -5.85 13.47
C ASP A 215 8.69 -6.82 12.29
N THR A 216 9.21 -8.05 12.39
CA THR A 216 9.01 -9.07 11.35
C THR A 216 7.71 -9.85 11.50
N VAL A 217 7.05 -9.77 12.66
CA VAL A 217 5.69 -10.29 12.90
C VAL A 217 4.65 -9.30 12.39
N THR A 218 3.68 -9.78 11.61
CA THR A 218 2.52 -9.01 11.13
C THR A 218 1.22 -9.36 11.87
N GLU A 219 1.07 -10.60 12.34
CA GLU A 219 -0.11 -11.10 13.03
C GLU A 219 0.29 -12.11 14.11
N ILE A 220 -0.43 -12.13 15.23
CA ILE A 220 -0.24 -13.06 16.34
C ILE A 220 -1.58 -13.77 16.57
N MET A 221 -1.56 -15.10 16.64
CA MET A 221 -2.76 -15.93 16.85
C MET A 221 -2.51 -16.84 18.03
N VAL A 222 -3.20 -16.57 19.14
CA VAL A 222 -3.22 -17.41 20.34
C VAL A 222 -4.48 -18.28 20.25
N ASN A 223 -4.30 -19.54 19.85
CA ASN A 223 -5.40 -20.50 19.75
C ASN A 223 -5.68 -21.19 21.10
N HIS A 224 -4.67 -21.19 21.97
CA HIS A 224 -4.70 -21.70 23.35
C HIS A 224 -3.54 -21.06 24.12
N ALA A 225 -3.55 -21.11 25.46
CA ALA A 225 -2.43 -20.65 26.29
C ALA A 225 -1.07 -21.27 25.91
N ASN A 226 -1.04 -22.47 25.33
CA ASN A 226 0.18 -23.19 24.90
C ASN A 226 0.31 -23.34 23.37
N GLU A 227 -0.47 -22.55 22.62
CA GLU A 227 -0.56 -22.65 21.17
C GLU A 227 -0.61 -21.24 20.57
N ILE A 228 0.58 -20.69 20.32
CA ILE A 228 0.78 -19.36 19.73
C ILE A 228 1.42 -19.50 18.34
N PHE A 229 0.76 -18.94 17.34
CA PHE A 229 1.23 -18.79 15.97
C PHE A 229 1.51 -17.32 15.65
N VAL A 230 2.40 -17.08 14.69
CA VAL A 230 2.66 -15.75 14.13
C VAL A 230 2.68 -15.79 12.61
N GLU A 231 2.30 -14.69 11.97
CA GLU A 231 2.58 -14.46 10.56
C GLU A 231 3.90 -13.68 10.40
N ARG A 232 4.82 -14.23 9.61
CA ARG A 232 6.04 -13.53 9.15
C ARG A 232 6.14 -13.63 7.64
N ALA A 233 6.36 -12.50 6.97
CA ALA A 233 6.47 -12.45 5.50
C ALA A 233 5.31 -13.19 4.77
N GLY A 234 4.09 -13.14 5.32
CA GLY A 234 2.91 -13.81 4.75
C GLY A 234 2.85 -15.32 4.99
N ARG A 235 3.70 -15.90 5.83
CA ARG A 235 3.66 -17.32 6.21
C ARG A 235 3.33 -17.44 7.69
N VAL A 236 2.41 -18.34 8.02
CA VAL A 236 2.05 -18.66 9.40
C VAL A 236 2.99 -19.73 9.93
N GLU A 237 3.58 -19.49 11.09
CA GLU A 237 4.48 -20.41 11.78
C GLU A 237 4.12 -20.52 13.27
N ARG A 238 4.36 -21.68 13.87
CA ARG A 238 4.16 -21.91 15.30
C ARG A 238 5.36 -21.40 16.08
N THR A 239 5.12 -20.65 17.16
CA THR A 239 6.18 -20.17 18.05
C THR A 239 6.49 -21.20 19.16
N GLN A 240 7.60 -21.00 19.87
CA GLN A 240 7.95 -21.72 21.09
C GLN A 240 7.44 -21.01 22.38
N LEU A 241 6.78 -19.87 22.23
CA LEU A 241 6.25 -19.10 23.34
C LEU A 241 4.91 -19.65 23.79
N ASN A 242 4.68 -19.62 25.10
CA ASN A 242 3.43 -20.04 25.74
C ASN A 242 3.12 -19.08 26.89
N PHE A 243 1.83 -18.89 27.16
CA PHE A 243 1.38 -18.40 28.46
C PHE A 243 1.58 -19.49 29.52
N SER A 244 1.75 -19.09 30.77
CA SER A 244 1.89 -20.04 31.88
C SER A 244 0.60 -20.84 32.13
N SER A 245 -0.57 -20.22 31.92
CA SER A 245 -1.87 -20.85 32.11
C SER A 245 -2.99 -20.14 31.33
N GLU A 246 -4.18 -20.76 31.26
CA GLU A 246 -5.38 -20.08 30.75
C GLU A 246 -5.79 -18.89 31.64
N ARG A 247 -5.53 -18.97 32.96
CA ARG A 247 -5.77 -17.85 33.89
C ARG A 247 -4.87 -16.66 33.58
N ALA A 248 -3.60 -16.90 33.25
CA ALA A 248 -2.68 -15.87 32.78
C ALA A 248 -3.17 -15.21 31.48
N LEU A 249 -3.55 -15.99 30.48
CA LEU A 249 -4.11 -15.48 29.23
C LEU A 249 -5.40 -14.66 29.48
N ARG A 250 -6.28 -15.13 30.37
CA ARG A 250 -7.50 -14.42 30.75
C ARG A 250 -7.20 -13.08 31.43
N GLY A 251 -6.19 -13.02 32.31
CA GLY A 251 -5.73 -11.78 32.92
C GLY A 251 -5.19 -10.77 31.90
N VAL A 252 -4.45 -11.24 30.88
CA VAL A 252 -3.99 -10.40 29.77
C VAL A 252 -5.18 -9.86 28.97
N ILE A 253 -6.16 -10.70 28.65
CA ILE A 253 -7.41 -10.30 27.98
C ILE A 253 -8.13 -9.19 28.76
N GLU A 254 -8.30 -9.37 30.07
CA GLU A 254 -8.97 -8.39 30.93
C GLU A 254 -8.23 -7.05 30.95
N ARG A 255 -6.89 -7.04 30.98
CA ARG A 255 -6.09 -5.82 30.89
C ARG A 255 -6.23 -5.12 29.54
N ILE A 256 -6.25 -5.87 28.43
CA ILE A 256 -6.45 -5.30 27.08
C ILE A 256 -7.82 -4.63 26.99
N VAL A 257 -8.86 -5.33 27.42
CA VAL A 257 -10.26 -4.93 27.25
C VAL A 257 -10.64 -3.81 28.24
N GLY A 258 -10.15 -3.89 29.48
CA GLY A 258 -10.41 -2.92 30.54
C GLY A 258 -9.89 -1.52 30.24
N ARG A 259 -8.72 -1.39 29.58
CA ARG A 259 -8.15 -0.09 29.20
C ARG A 259 -9.02 0.74 28.24
N ILE A 260 -9.93 0.08 27.51
CA ILE A 260 -10.76 0.70 26.46
C ILE A 260 -12.22 0.83 26.93
N GLY A 261 -12.50 0.50 28.20
CA GLY A 261 -13.86 0.53 28.75
C GLY A 261 -14.79 -0.50 28.11
N ARG A 262 -14.25 -1.58 27.54
CA ARG A 262 -15.03 -2.71 27.03
C ARG A 262 -15.10 -3.82 28.09
N ARG A 263 -15.92 -4.85 27.84
CA ARG A 263 -16.05 -6.03 28.69
C ARG A 263 -16.05 -7.29 27.85
N VAL A 264 -15.54 -8.36 28.45
CA VAL A 264 -15.61 -9.72 27.91
C VAL A 264 -15.91 -10.66 29.07
N ASP A 265 -17.07 -11.30 29.01
CA ASP A 265 -17.62 -12.14 30.06
C ASP A 265 -18.61 -13.16 29.45
N ASP A 266 -19.24 -13.99 30.27
CA ASP A 266 -20.14 -15.05 29.78
C ASP A 266 -21.36 -14.50 29.02
N ALA A 267 -21.78 -13.26 29.28
CA ALA A 267 -22.88 -12.61 28.58
C ALA A 267 -22.42 -11.98 27.25
N SER A 268 -21.15 -11.56 27.17
CA SER A 268 -20.51 -11.01 25.97
C SER A 268 -19.15 -11.69 25.72
N PRO A 269 -19.14 -12.94 25.22
CA PRO A 269 -17.93 -13.77 25.20
C PRO A 269 -16.97 -13.47 24.05
N MET A 270 -17.22 -12.39 23.29
CA MET A 270 -16.35 -11.92 22.21
C MET A 270 -16.25 -10.41 22.23
N VAL A 271 -15.06 -9.89 21.87
CA VAL A 271 -14.84 -8.45 21.81
C VAL A 271 -13.73 -8.10 20.83
N ASP A 272 -13.96 -7.02 20.08
CA ASP A 272 -12.91 -6.31 19.35
C ASP A 272 -12.37 -5.15 20.19
N ALA A 273 -11.06 -5.02 20.22
CA ALA A 273 -10.30 -4.08 21.04
C ALA A 273 -9.07 -3.54 20.27
N ARG A 274 -8.37 -2.59 20.90
CA ARG A 274 -7.19 -1.92 20.35
C ARG A 274 -6.11 -1.74 21.42
N LEU A 275 -4.89 -2.16 21.12
CA LEU A 275 -3.74 -1.94 21.99
C LEU A 275 -3.28 -0.48 21.93
N ALA A 276 -2.44 -0.10 22.89
CA ALA A 276 -1.87 1.25 22.98
C ALA A 276 -1.02 1.63 21.75
N ASP A 277 -0.45 0.65 21.06
CA ASP A 277 0.34 0.85 19.83
C ASP A 277 -0.54 0.96 18.56
N GLY A 278 -1.87 0.86 18.70
CA GLY A 278 -2.83 0.91 17.61
C GLY A 278 -3.20 -0.47 17.03
N SER A 279 -2.54 -1.55 17.46
CA SER A 279 -2.80 -2.91 16.99
C SER A 279 -4.23 -3.35 17.33
N ARG A 280 -4.87 -4.08 16.41
CA ARG A 280 -6.24 -4.57 16.59
C ARG A 280 -6.22 -5.92 17.28
N VAL A 281 -7.10 -6.12 18.24
CA VAL A 281 -7.23 -7.37 18.99
C VAL A 281 -8.65 -7.88 18.87
N ASN A 282 -8.81 -9.11 18.41
CA ASN A 282 -10.05 -9.86 18.53
C ASN A 282 -9.89 -10.92 19.63
N VAL A 283 -10.89 -11.04 20.49
CA VAL A 283 -10.92 -12.00 21.59
C VAL A 283 -12.20 -12.82 21.53
N ALA A 284 -12.08 -14.10 21.81
CA ALA A 284 -13.19 -15.01 22.09
C ALA A 284 -12.88 -15.86 23.34
N ILE A 285 -13.84 -16.01 24.25
CA ILE A 285 -13.70 -16.82 25.47
C ILE A 285 -14.74 -17.96 25.50
N PRO A 286 -14.58 -18.98 26.36
CA PRO A 286 -15.65 -19.94 26.61
C PRO A 286 -16.97 -19.25 26.97
N PRO A 287 -18.14 -19.79 26.58
CA PRO A 287 -18.31 -21.11 25.95
C PRO A 287 -18.16 -21.14 24.43
N ILE A 288 -17.97 -20.00 23.74
CA ILE A 288 -17.86 -19.99 22.26
C ILE A 288 -16.48 -20.46 21.77
N ALA A 289 -15.45 -20.28 22.60
CA ALA A 289 -14.11 -20.81 22.36
C ALA A 289 -13.91 -22.10 23.17
N LEU A 290 -14.25 -23.24 22.57
CA LEU A 290 -14.33 -24.54 23.26
C LEU A 290 -13.00 -25.05 23.85
N ARG A 291 -11.87 -24.57 23.32
CA ARG A 291 -10.53 -24.94 23.78
C ARG A 291 -9.96 -23.93 24.78
N GLY A 292 -10.77 -23.04 25.35
CA GLY A 292 -10.30 -21.95 26.20
C GLY A 292 -10.18 -20.63 25.44
N PRO A 293 -9.68 -19.56 26.09
CA PRO A 293 -9.61 -18.22 25.50
C PRO A 293 -8.73 -18.19 24.24
N ALA A 294 -9.19 -17.48 23.21
CA ALA A 294 -8.48 -17.26 21.96
C ALA A 294 -8.30 -15.76 21.70
N VAL A 295 -7.13 -15.39 21.17
CA VAL A 295 -6.77 -14.00 20.88
C VAL A 295 -6.09 -13.90 19.52
N THR A 296 -6.58 -13.02 18.66
CA THR A 296 -5.92 -12.68 17.40
C THR A 296 -5.52 -11.21 17.42
N VAL A 297 -4.23 -10.94 17.28
CA VAL A 297 -3.68 -9.58 17.22
C VAL A 297 -3.18 -9.31 15.81
N ARG A 298 -3.81 -8.35 15.13
CA ARG A 298 -3.29 -7.80 13.89
C ARG A 298 -2.48 -6.55 14.21
N LYS A 299 -1.16 -6.64 14.02
CA LYS A 299 -0.24 -5.57 14.41
C LYS A 299 -0.47 -4.33 13.58
N PHE A 300 -0.39 -3.18 14.24
CA PHE A 300 -0.33 -1.91 13.55
C PHE A 300 1.02 -1.78 12.85
N ALA A 301 1.01 -1.66 11.52
CA ALA A 301 2.23 -1.56 10.75
C ALA A 301 2.97 -0.26 11.10
N ARG A 302 4.16 -0.36 11.72
CA ARG A 302 4.97 0.84 12.04
C ARG A 302 5.56 1.50 10.81
N HIS A 303 5.76 0.72 9.74
CA HIS A 303 6.36 1.18 8.50
C HIS A 303 5.29 1.43 7.42
N ARG A 304 5.31 2.62 6.84
CA ARG A 304 4.44 3.02 5.74
C ARG A 304 5.11 2.63 4.44
N LEU A 305 4.52 1.69 3.71
CA LEU A 305 4.93 1.42 2.33
C LEU A 305 4.57 2.64 1.48
N GLY A 306 5.52 3.09 0.66
CA GLY A 306 5.33 4.12 -0.35
C GLY A 306 5.33 3.55 -1.77
N PRO A 307 5.24 4.44 -2.77
CA PRO A 307 5.29 4.05 -4.19
C PRO A 307 6.56 3.27 -4.55
N ALA A 308 7.72 3.74 -4.09
CA ALA A 308 9.02 3.15 -4.39
C ALA A 308 9.12 1.70 -3.88
N GLU A 309 8.62 1.42 -2.68
CA GLU A 309 8.64 0.06 -2.12
C GLU A 309 7.71 -0.90 -2.88
N LEU A 310 6.55 -0.43 -3.35
CA LEU A 310 5.66 -1.26 -4.17
C LEU A 310 6.27 -1.60 -5.52
N ILE A 311 6.98 -0.65 -6.14
CA ILE A 311 7.70 -0.86 -7.41
C ILE A 311 8.88 -1.82 -7.18
N ALA A 312 9.70 -1.58 -6.16
CA ALA A 312 10.84 -2.43 -5.83
C ALA A 312 10.40 -3.87 -5.48
N GLY A 313 9.24 -4.04 -4.84
CA GLY A 313 8.63 -5.33 -4.55
C GLY A 313 7.98 -6.01 -5.78
N GLY A 314 7.93 -5.34 -6.94
CA GLY A 314 7.33 -5.87 -8.17
C GLY A 314 5.80 -5.97 -8.14
N ALA A 315 5.14 -5.30 -7.19
CA ALA A 315 3.67 -5.29 -7.07
C ALA A 315 3.01 -4.46 -8.19
N VAL A 316 3.73 -3.48 -8.71
CA VAL A 316 3.38 -2.58 -9.82
C VAL A 316 4.66 -2.19 -10.57
N THR A 317 4.55 -1.75 -11.83
CA THR A 317 5.67 -1.10 -12.54
C THR A 317 5.72 0.40 -12.24
N GLU A 318 6.83 1.03 -12.62
CA GLU A 318 6.95 2.49 -12.60
C GLU A 318 5.85 3.16 -13.43
N SER A 319 5.65 2.73 -14.68
CA SER A 319 4.62 3.31 -15.55
C SER A 319 3.19 3.14 -15.02
N MET A 320 2.89 2.00 -14.38
CA MET A 320 1.60 1.80 -13.72
C MET A 320 1.43 2.76 -12.54
N MET A 321 2.48 2.98 -11.75
CA MET A 321 2.43 3.93 -10.62
C MET A 321 2.34 5.38 -11.10
N GLU A 322 3.04 5.76 -12.17
CA GLU A 322 2.91 7.07 -12.82
C GLU A 322 1.47 7.31 -13.31
N PHE A 323 0.86 6.32 -13.96
CA PHE A 323 -0.55 6.38 -14.36
C PHE A 323 -1.50 6.56 -13.16
N LEU A 324 -1.30 5.78 -12.09
CA LEU A 324 -2.15 5.85 -10.90
C LEU A 324 -1.96 7.19 -10.15
N ALA A 325 -0.75 7.71 -10.08
CA ALA A 325 -0.47 9.04 -9.52
C ALA A 325 -1.20 10.12 -10.30
N LEU A 326 -1.17 10.05 -11.64
CA LEU A 326 -1.92 10.97 -12.50
C LEU A 326 -3.44 10.84 -12.29
N CYS A 327 -3.96 9.62 -12.13
CA CYS A 327 -5.37 9.41 -11.79
C CYS A 327 -5.74 10.09 -10.47
N VAL A 328 -4.90 9.96 -9.44
CA VAL A 328 -5.12 10.63 -8.15
C VAL A 328 -5.07 12.14 -8.31
N GLU A 329 -4.05 12.69 -8.97
CA GLU A 329 -3.90 14.14 -9.18
C GLU A 329 -5.10 14.74 -9.95
N GLN A 330 -5.59 14.03 -10.95
CA GLN A 330 -6.73 14.43 -11.79
C GLN A 330 -8.09 14.06 -11.19
N ARG A 331 -8.14 13.80 -9.87
CA ARG A 331 -9.35 13.51 -9.11
C ARG A 331 -10.22 12.40 -9.73
N ARG A 332 -9.58 11.35 -10.25
CA ARG A 332 -10.30 10.14 -10.68
C ARG A 332 -10.73 9.34 -9.46
N ASN A 333 -11.96 8.90 -9.45
CA ASN A 333 -12.49 8.01 -8.42
C ASN A 333 -11.93 6.60 -8.64
N ILE A 334 -11.23 6.05 -7.64
CA ILE A 334 -10.51 4.77 -7.75
C ILE A 334 -11.06 3.76 -6.75
N ILE A 335 -11.34 2.56 -7.25
CA ILE A 335 -11.69 1.39 -6.43
C ILE A 335 -10.55 0.39 -6.46
N VAL A 336 -9.99 0.08 -5.30
CA VAL A 336 -9.00 -1.00 -5.15
C VAL A 336 -9.75 -2.29 -4.80
N ALA A 337 -9.71 -3.26 -5.71
CA ALA A 337 -10.41 -4.53 -5.62
C ALA A 337 -9.46 -5.70 -5.34
N GLY A 338 -9.95 -6.77 -4.70
CA GLY A 338 -9.13 -7.94 -4.36
C GLY A 338 -9.69 -8.78 -3.22
N GLY A 339 -9.24 -10.04 -3.12
CA GLY A 339 -9.61 -10.93 -2.01
C GLY A 339 -9.06 -10.50 -0.64
N THR A 340 -9.32 -11.30 0.37
CA THR A 340 -8.76 -11.12 1.72
C THR A 340 -7.23 -11.26 1.70
N GLY A 341 -6.53 -10.39 2.42
CA GLY A 341 -5.07 -10.46 2.55
C GLY A 341 -4.28 -10.16 1.28
N THR A 342 -4.91 -9.63 0.22
CA THR A 342 -4.21 -9.25 -1.02
C THR A 342 -3.43 -7.96 -0.90
N GLY A 343 -3.70 -7.12 0.11
CA GLY A 343 -3.01 -5.85 0.35
C GLY A 343 -3.75 -4.61 -0.16
N LYS A 344 -5.08 -4.66 -0.34
CA LYS A 344 -5.90 -3.53 -0.82
C LYS A 344 -5.69 -2.25 -0.01
N THR A 345 -5.80 -2.33 1.32
CA THR A 345 -5.64 -1.18 2.22
C THR A 345 -4.23 -0.59 2.12
N THR A 346 -3.21 -1.42 1.86
CA THR A 346 -1.84 -0.95 1.62
C THR A 346 -1.77 -0.12 0.34
N LEU A 347 -2.32 -0.61 -0.78
CA LEU A 347 -2.35 0.14 -2.03
C LEU A 347 -3.21 1.40 -1.90
N LEU A 348 -4.37 1.30 -1.24
CA LEU A 348 -5.22 2.45 -0.93
C LEU A 348 -4.44 3.52 -0.15
N ASN A 349 -3.65 3.12 0.85
CA ASN A 349 -2.81 4.04 1.64
C ASN A 349 -1.75 4.73 0.78
N VAL A 350 -1.11 4.02 -0.15
CA VAL A 350 -0.16 4.60 -1.11
C VAL A 350 -0.85 5.57 -2.05
N LEU A 351 -1.98 5.20 -2.67
CA LEU A 351 -2.71 6.10 -3.56
C LEU A 351 -3.21 7.34 -2.82
N SER A 352 -3.67 7.17 -1.59
CA SER A 352 -4.13 8.27 -0.74
C SER A 352 -2.99 9.20 -0.31
N SER A 353 -1.74 8.73 -0.24
CA SER A 353 -0.59 9.59 0.06
C SER A 353 -0.13 10.43 -1.14
N LEU A 354 -0.59 10.09 -2.35
CA LEU A 354 -0.39 10.87 -3.57
C LEU A 354 -1.41 12.01 -3.75
N ILE A 355 -2.37 12.13 -2.83
CA ILE A 355 -3.34 13.23 -2.83
C ILE A 355 -2.60 14.57 -2.60
N PRO A 356 -2.85 15.61 -3.41
CA PRO A 356 -2.19 16.91 -3.25
C PRO A 356 -2.35 17.52 -1.86
N ALA A 357 -1.24 18.02 -1.30
CA ALA A 357 -1.15 18.51 0.09
C ALA A 357 -2.12 19.65 0.46
N ASN A 358 -2.66 20.35 -0.53
CA ASN A 358 -3.61 21.45 -0.37
C ASN A 358 -5.07 20.99 -0.23
N GLU A 359 -5.34 19.69 -0.37
CA GLU A 359 -6.70 19.13 -0.31
C GLU A 359 -7.07 18.69 1.11
N ARG A 360 -8.36 18.73 1.45
CA ARG A 360 -8.87 18.23 2.72
C ARG A 360 -9.37 16.79 2.57
N ILE A 361 -8.83 15.87 3.36
CA ILE A 361 -9.16 14.45 3.29
C ILE A 361 -9.95 14.02 4.52
N VAL A 362 -11.05 13.30 4.33
CA VAL A 362 -11.73 12.56 5.41
C VAL A 362 -11.55 11.07 5.16
N THR A 363 -10.87 10.39 6.08
CA THR A 363 -10.73 8.92 6.05
C THR A 363 -11.79 8.28 6.95
N ILE A 364 -12.41 7.20 6.48
CA ILE A 364 -13.50 6.50 7.18
C ILE A 364 -13.21 5.00 7.16
N GLU A 365 -13.06 4.38 8.32
CA GLU A 365 -12.66 2.97 8.41
C GLU A 365 -13.39 2.24 9.54
N ASP A 366 -13.54 0.92 9.44
CA ASP A 366 -14.06 0.12 10.57
C ASP A 366 -13.11 0.17 11.77
N ALA A 367 -11.81 0.14 11.46
CA ALA A 367 -10.73 0.43 12.38
C ALA A 367 -9.66 1.19 11.61
N ALA A 368 -9.11 2.27 12.16
CA ALA A 368 -8.18 3.13 11.43
C ALA A 368 -6.88 2.37 11.07
N GLU A 369 -6.71 1.98 9.81
CA GLU A 369 -5.50 1.36 9.26
C GLU A 369 -4.72 2.34 8.35
N LEU A 370 -5.38 3.39 7.82
CA LEU A 370 -4.76 4.36 6.91
C LEU A 370 -3.84 5.35 7.65
N GLN A 371 -2.58 5.36 7.25
CA GLN A 371 -1.51 6.17 7.84
C GLN A 371 -1.05 7.26 6.88
N LEU A 372 -1.95 8.16 6.52
CA LEU A 372 -1.65 9.28 5.63
C LEU A 372 -0.83 10.37 6.36
N SER A 373 0.29 10.76 5.79
CA SER A 373 1.04 11.95 6.20
C SER A 373 0.47 13.20 5.51
N HIS A 374 -0.82 13.48 5.75
CA HIS A 374 -1.52 14.62 5.18
C HIS A 374 -1.92 15.60 6.29
N SER A 375 -1.59 16.88 6.14
CA SER A 375 -1.76 17.91 7.18
C SER A 375 -3.24 18.21 7.45
N ASN A 376 -4.02 18.43 6.39
CA ASN A 376 -5.46 18.73 6.47
C ASN A 376 -6.30 17.44 6.36
N ARG A 377 -6.25 16.59 7.39
CA ARG A 377 -6.96 15.31 7.42
C ARG A 377 -7.82 15.15 8.67
N ILE A 378 -9.00 14.56 8.50
CA ILE A 378 -9.82 14.00 9.57
C ILE A 378 -9.86 12.48 9.40
N THR A 379 -9.75 11.75 10.51
CA THR A 379 -9.89 10.29 10.54
C THR A 379 -11.08 9.92 11.40
N LEU A 380 -12.04 9.22 10.80
CA LEU A 380 -13.26 8.74 11.42
C LEU A 380 -13.23 7.21 11.48
N GLU A 381 -13.65 6.66 12.60
CA GLU A 381 -13.68 5.22 12.84
C GLU A 381 -15.11 4.80 13.21
N ALA A 382 -15.60 3.72 12.60
CA ALA A 382 -16.88 3.14 12.97
C ALA A 382 -16.83 2.66 14.43
N ARG A 383 -17.98 2.63 15.08
CA ARG A 383 -18.08 2.16 16.46
C ARG A 383 -19.16 1.10 16.55
N PRO A 384 -18.85 -0.14 16.95
CA PRO A 384 -19.88 -1.15 17.19
C PRO A 384 -20.78 -0.72 18.35
N ALA A 385 -21.96 -1.31 18.43
CA ALA A 385 -22.83 -1.13 19.59
C ALA A 385 -22.13 -1.62 20.87
N ASN A 386 -22.45 -1.00 22.01
CA ASN A 386 -22.06 -1.51 23.31
C ASN A 386 -22.86 -2.79 23.67
N ALA A 387 -22.56 -3.39 24.83
CA ALA A 387 -23.23 -4.62 25.29
C ALA A 387 -24.77 -4.46 25.39
N GLU A 388 -25.26 -3.24 25.65
CA GLU A 388 -26.69 -2.92 25.69
C GLU A 388 -27.29 -2.58 24.31
N GLY A 389 -26.55 -2.79 23.21
CA GLY A 389 -27.01 -2.56 21.84
C GLY A 389 -27.10 -1.08 21.43
N ARG A 390 -26.51 -0.17 22.20
CA ARG A 390 -26.55 1.28 21.98
C ARG A 390 -25.24 1.83 21.43
N GLY A 391 -25.32 3.01 20.81
CA GLY A 391 -24.14 3.77 20.39
C GLY A 391 -23.43 3.24 19.14
N LEU A 392 -24.07 2.36 18.35
CA LEU A 392 -23.60 1.98 17.03
C LEU A 392 -23.42 3.23 16.14
N VAL A 393 -22.25 3.33 15.51
CA VAL A 393 -21.96 4.32 14.46
C VAL A 393 -21.40 3.54 13.29
N THR A 394 -22.15 3.46 12.20
CA THR A 394 -21.77 2.69 11.02
C THR A 394 -20.88 3.51 10.08
N ILE A 395 -20.18 2.85 9.15
CA ILE A 395 -19.46 3.52 8.06
C ILE A 395 -20.40 4.45 7.28
N ARG A 396 -21.64 4.00 7.04
CA ARG A 396 -22.66 4.80 6.35
C ARG A 396 -22.97 6.11 7.06
N ASP A 397 -23.11 6.07 8.39
CA ASP A 397 -23.34 7.27 9.21
C ASP A 397 -22.17 8.25 9.08
N LEU A 398 -20.94 7.72 9.10
CA LEU A 398 -19.72 8.52 8.95
C LEU A 398 -19.59 9.13 7.56
N VAL A 399 -19.93 8.40 6.49
CA VAL A 399 -19.91 8.92 5.11
C VAL A 399 -20.88 10.09 4.99
N ARG A 400 -22.12 9.94 5.46
CA ARG A 400 -23.11 11.02 5.48
C ARG A 400 -22.67 12.23 6.27
N ASN A 401 -22.04 12.00 7.43
CA ASN A 401 -21.50 13.07 8.25
C ASN A 401 -20.33 13.78 7.57
N ALA A 402 -19.45 13.03 6.90
CA ALA A 402 -18.30 13.56 6.18
C ALA A 402 -18.69 14.56 5.09
N LEU A 403 -19.81 14.35 4.39
CA LEU A 403 -20.33 15.30 3.39
C LEU A 403 -20.60 16.71 3.95
N ARG A 404 -20.73 16.86 5.28
CA ARG A 404 -20.91 18.16 5.96
C ARG A 404 -19.61 18.77 6.45
N MET A 405 -18.49 18.06 6.29
CA MET A 405 -17.17 18.49 6.78
C MET A 405 -16.35 19.25 5.72
N ARG A 406 -16.96 19.57 4.58
CA ARG A 406 -16.31 20.16 3.39
C ARG A 406 -15.03 19.40 2.98
N PRO A 407 -15.05 18.07 2.80
CA PRO A 407 -13.89 17.36 2.27
C PRO A 407 -13.67 17.71 0.80
N ASP A 408 -12.42 17.77 0.38
CA ASP A 408 -12.08 17.66 -1.05
C ASP A 408 -12.14 16.19 -1.49
N ARG A 409 -11.76 15.27 -0.59
CA ARG A 409 -11.80 13.81 -0.83
C ARG A 409 -12.33 13.03 0.35
N ILE A 410 -13.05 11.97 0.04
CA ILE A 410 -13.46 10.95 1.01
C ILE A 410 -12.71 9.66 0.67
N VAL A 411 -12.04 9.09 1.67
CA VAL A 411 -11.37 7.80 1.54
C VAL A 411 -12.05 6.82 2.48
N VAL A 412 -12.75 5.83 1.92
CA VAL A 412 -13.40 4.78 2.69
C VAL A 412 -12.48 3.56 2.69
N GLY A 413 -12.08 3.09 3.88
CA GLY A 413 -11.15 1.97 4.01
C GLY A 413 -11.64 0.72 3.30
N GLU A 414 -12.94 0.42 3.42
CA GLU A 414 -13.59 -0.68 2.71
C GLU A 414 -15.10 -0.49 2.66
N CYS A 415 -15.72 -0.71 1.50
CA CYS A 415 -17.17 -0.82 1.38
C CYS A 415 -17.59 -2.30 1.45
N ARG A 416 -18.60 -2.59 2.27
CA ARG A 416 -19.20 -3.89 2.54
C ARG A 416 -20.73 -3.89 2.47
N GLY A 417 -21.39 -2.74 2.43
CA GLY A 417 -22.84 -2.61 2.47
C GLY A 417 -23.38 -1.28 1.98
N GLY A 418 -24.49 -0.83 2.57
CA GLY A 418 -25.29 0.31 2.10
C GLY A 418 -24.56 1.65 2.00
N GLU A 419 -23.43 1.82 2.69
CA GLU A 419 -22.53 2.97 2.53
C GLU A 419 -22.01 3.15 1.09
N ALA A 420 -21.99 2.07 0.29
CA ALA A 420 -21.59 2.14 -1.12
C ALA A 420 -22.46 3.13 -1.91
N LEU A 421 -23.76 3.22 -1.61
CA LEU A 421 -24.65 4.18 -2.25
C LEU A 421 -24.26 5.63 -1.90
N ASP A 422 -24.13 5.93 -0.61
CA ASP A 422 -23.77 7.29 -0.16
C ASP A 422 -22.38 7.69 -0.68
N MET A 423 -21.48 6.71 -0.81
CA MET A 423 -20.16 6.90 -1.39
C MET A 423 -20.20 7.18 -2.91
N LEU A 424 -20.99 6.43 -3.68
CA LEU A 424 -21.20 6.70 -5.11
C LEU A 424 -21.88 8.05 -5.33
N GLN A 425 -22.79 8.45 -4.44
CA GLN A 425 -23.38 9.78 -4.48
C GLN A 425 -22.33 10.86 -4.22
N ALA A 426 -21.46 10.69 -3.22
CA ALA A 426 -20.36 11.61 -2.96
C ALA A 426 -19.45 11.78 -4.20
N MET A 427 -19.07 10.66 -4.83
CA MET A 427 -18.27 10.62 -6.06
C MET A 427 -18.91 11.35 -7.24
N ASN A 428 -20.23 11.39 -7.30
CA ASN A 428 -20.98 12.10 -8.34
C ASN A 428 -21.27 13.57 -7.97
N THR A 429 -21.08 13.97 -6.70
CA THR A 429 -21.54 15.27 -6.18
C THR A 429 -20.42 16.02 -5.48
N GLY A 430 -19.39 16.42 -6.25
CA GLY A 430 -18.40 17.40 -5.80
C GLY A 430 -17.35 16.88 -4.83
N HIS A 431 -17.26 15.56 -4.63
CA HIS A 431 -16.21 14.89 -3.86
C HIS A 431 -15.44 13.90 -4.75
N ASP A 432 -15.12 14.36 -5.96
CA ASP A 432 -14.35 13.60 -6.96
C ASP A 432 -12.95 13.26 -6.42
N GLY A 433 -12.33 12.24 -6.99
CA GLY A 433 -11.02 11.76 -6.54
C GLY A 433 -11.08 10.93 -5.27
N SER A 434 -12.28 10.52 -4.86
CA SER A 434 -12.50 9.66 -3.70
C SER A 434 -12.03 8.24 -3.98
N LEU A 435 -11.61 7.56 -2.91
CA LEU A 435 -10.94 6.26 -2.99
C LEU A 435 -11.64 5.28 -2.05
N THR A 436 -11.79 4.03 -2.48
CA THR A 436 -12.28 2.96 -1.59
C THR A 436 -11.70 1.60 -1.94
N THR A 437 -11.86 0.63 -1.04
CA THR A 437 -11.60 -0.78 -1.34
C THR A 437 -12.86 -1.62 -1.35
N VAL A 438 -12.86 -2.67 -2.17
CA VAL A 438 -13.95 -3.65 -2.27
C VAL A 438 -13.36 -5.05 -2.32
N HIS A 439 -13.94 -5.99 -1.59
CA HIS A 439 -13.59 -7.40 -1.78
C HIS A 439 -14.18 -7.90 -3.09
N ALA A 440 -13.35 -8.33 -4.02
CA ALA A 440 -13.79 -8.90 -5.29
C ALA A 440 -12.68 -9.73 -5.95
N ASN A 441 -13.09 -10.70 -6.77
CA ASN A 441 -12.17 -11.62 -7.46
C ASN A 441 -11.75 -11.11 -8.85
N SER A 442 -12.43 -10.10 -9.39
CA SER A 442 -12.12 -9.47 -10.67
C SER A 442 -12.67 -8.03 -10.71
N PRO A 443 -12.20 -7.17 -11.64
CA PRO A 443 -12.77 -5.85 -11.85
C PRO A 443 -14.28 -5.87 -12.10
N ARG A 444 -14.77 -6.83 -12.91
CA ARG A 444 -16.20 -6.99 -13.20
C ARG A 444 -16.98 -7.40 -11.95
N ASP A 445 -16.45 -8.33 -11.17
CA ASP A 445 -17.04 -8.74 -9.88
C ASP A 445 -17.10 -7.57 -8.89
N ALA A 446 -16.10 -6.68 -8.89
CA ALA A 446 -16.11 -5.48 -8.04
C ALA A 446 -17.32 -4.58 -8.34
N LEU A 447 -17.61 -4.33 -9.62
CA LEU A 447 -18.79 -3.55 -10.01
C LEU A 447 -20.11 -4.26 -9.66
N SER A 448 -20.19 -5.57 -9.91
CA SER A 448 -21.37 -6.37 -9.52
C SER A 448 -21.61 -6.34 -8.01
N ARG A 449 -20.54 -6.36 -7.20
CA ARG A 449 -20.65 -6.28 -5.74
C ARG A 449 -21.08 -4.90 -5.26
N LEU A 450 -20.63 -3.83 -5.90
CA LEU A 450 -21.13 -2.48 -5.62
C LEU A 450 -22.63 -2.40 -5.88
N GLU A 451 -23.13 -3.00 -6.98
CA GLU A 451 -24.57 -3.05 -7.27
C GLU A 451 -25.35 -3.73 -6.12
N VAL A 452 -24.87 -4.87 -5.63
CA VAL A 452 -25.47 -5.56 -4.48
C VAL A 452 -25.40 -4.72 -3.20
N MET A 453 -24.26 -4.09 -2.92
CA MET A 453 -24.09 -3.22 -1.74
C MET A 453 -25.04 -2.02 -1.77
N VAL A 454 -25.29 -1.44 -2.94
CA VAL A 454 -26.27 -0.36 -3.10
C VAL A 454 -27.69 -0.85 -2.80
N LEU A 455 -28.07 -2.06 -3.21
CA LEU A 455 -29.37 -2.65 -2.86
C LEU A 455 -29.54 -2.84 -1.34
N MET A 456 -28.45 -3.13 -0.62
CA MET A 456 -28.46 -3.22 0.85
C MET A 456 -28.69 -1.88 1.55
N ALA A 457 -28.63 -0.75 0.82
CA ALA A 457 -28.87 0.58 1.36
C ALA A 457 -30.35 0.82 1.75
N GLY A 458 -31.25 -0.10 1.39
CA GLY A 458 -32.66 -0.06 1.75
C GLY A 458 -33.51 0.92 0.94
N MET A 459 -32.99 1.37 -0.21
CA MET A 459 -33.76 2.17 -1.17
C MET A 459 -34.23 1.29 -2.33
N ASP A 460 -35.46 1.49 -2.79
CA ASP A 460 -36.03 0.78 -3.93
C ASP A 460 -35.60 1.46 -5.24
N LEU A 461 -34.33 1.26 -5.61
CA LEU A 461 -33.76 1.79 -6.85
C LEU A 461 -33.78 0.70 -7.94
N PRO A 462 -34.28 1.01 -9.16
CA PRO A 462 -34.13 0.10 -10.29
C PRO A 462 -32.65 -0.21 -10.56
N VAL A 463 -32.33 -1.47 -10.83
CA VAL A 463 -30.95 -1.93 -11.10
C VAL A 463 -30.28 -1.13 -12.21
N ALA A 464 -31.02 -0.71 -13.24
CA ALA A 464 -30.50 0.14 -14.31
C ALA A 464 -29.96 1.48 -13.78
N ALA A 465 -30.69 2.14 -12.89
CA ALA A 465 -30.28 3.40 -12.28
C ALA A 465 -29.05 3.22 -11.36
N ILE A 466 -28.94 2.07 -10.68
CA ILE A 466 -27.75 1.72 -9.88
C ILE A 466 -26.53 1.59 -10.78
N ARG A 467 -26.66 0.88 -11.91
CA ARG A 467 -25.56 0.70 -12.87
C ARG A 467 -25.13 2.02 -13.50
N GLU A 468 -26.07 2.89 -13.83
CA GLU A 468 -25.79 4.25 -14.31
C GLU A 468 -25.02 5.06 -13.26
N GLN A 469 -25.43 5.02 -11.99
CA GLN A 469 -24.71 5.69 -10.90
C GLN A 469 -23.29 5.15 -10.72
N ILE A 470 -23.10 3.82 -10.79
CA ILE A 470 -21.78 3.20 -10.70
C ILE A 470 -20.90 3.62 -11.89
N ALA A 471 -21.43 3.55 -13.11
CA ALA A 471 -20.69 3.89 -14.32
C ALA A 471 -20.31 5.39 -14.39
N ALA A 472 -21.14 6.27 -13.82
CA ALA A 472 -20.84 7.70 -13.74
C ALA A 472 -19.81 8.02 -12.63
N ALA A 473 -19.90 7.34 -11.49
CA ALA A 473 -19.07 7.62 -10.33
C ALA A 473 -17.67 7.03 -10.44
N VAL A 474 -17.56 5.76 -10.83
CA VAL A 474 -16.29 5.02 -10.79
C VAL A 474 -15.51 5.28 -12.06
N ASN A 475 -14.25 5.69 -11.95
CA ASN A 475 -13.39 5.90 -13.13
C ASN A 475 -12.40 4.74 -13.31
N ILE A 476 -11.71 4.34 -12.25
CA ILE A 476 -10.64 3.33 -12.30
C ILE A 476 -10.91 2.21 -11.29
N VAL A 477 -10.74 0.97 -11.72
CA VAL A 477 -10.71 -0.21 -10.85
C VAL A 477 -9.31 -0.83 -10.90
N VAL A 478 -8.67 -0.97 -9.75
CA VAL A 478 -7.34 -1.57 -9.60
C VAL A 478 -7.48 -2.92 -8.90
N GLN A 479 -7.29 -4.01 -9.63
CA GLN A 479 -7.41 -5.37 -9.10
C GLN A 479 -6.07 -5.85 -8.55
N GLN A 480 -6.06 -6.28 -7.28
CA GLN A 480 -4.90 -6.84 -6.60
C GLN A 480 -5.14 -8.31 -6.23
N THR A 481 -4.14 -9.15 -6.52
CA THR A 481 -4.17 -10.59 -6.28
C THR A 481 -2.99 -11.02 -5.43
N ARG A 482 -3.23 -11.94 -4.49
CA ARG A 482 -2.19 -12.68 -3.77
C ARG A 482 -2.03 -14.04 -4.44
N PHE A 483 -0.84 -14.31 -4.96
CA PHE A 483 -0.52 -15.61 -5.55
C PHE A 483 -0.16 -16.64 -4.47
N ALA A 484 -0.16 -17.92 -4.84
CA ALA A 484 0.14 -19.03 -3.93
C ALA A 484 1.51 -18.91 -3.25
N CYS A 485 2.51 -18.30 -3.93
CA CYS A 485 3.82 -17.99 -3.35
C CYS A 485 3.82 -16.85 -2.31
N GLY A 486 2.66 -16.26 -2.00
CA GLY A 486 2.52 -15.14 -1.07
C GLY A 486 2.74 -13.77 -1.71
N THR A 487 3.26 -13.69 -2.94
CA THR A 487 3.47 -12.42 -3.63
C THR A 487 2.14 -11.73 -3.94
N ARG A 488 2.10 -10.41 -3.74
CA ARG A 488 0.95 -9.55 -3.99
C ARG A 488 1.24 -8.69 -5.22
N ARG A 489 0.37 -8.69 -6.21
CA ARG A 489 0.53 -7.93 -7.47
C ARG A 489 -0.77 -7.27 -7.89
N VAL A 490 -0.68 -6.10 -8.51
CA VAL A 490 -1.79 -5.48 -9.23
C VAL A 490 -1.96 -6.20 -10.56
N THR A 491 -2.97 -7.05 -10.69
CA THR A 491 -3.16 -7.87 -11.90
C THR A 491 -3.86 -7.15 -13.02
N HIS A 492 -4.72 -6.18 -12.71
CA HIS A 492 -5.45 -5.40 -13.72
C HIS A 492 -5.60 -3.95 -13.24
N ILE A 493 -5.47 -3.00 -14.16
CA ILE A 493 -5.94 -1.62 -14.00
C ILE A 493 -6.94 -1.41 -15.13
N VAL A 494 -8.17 -1.05 -14.78
CA VAL A 494 -9.31 -0.99 -15.70
C VAL A 494 -9.97 0.37 -15.61
N GLU A 495 -10.25 0.99 -16.75
CA GLU A 495 -11.10 2.17 -16.87
C GLU A 495 -12.56 1.75 -17.04
N VAL A 496 -13.47 2.40 -16.33
CA VAL A 496 -14.92 2.28 -16.55
C VAL A 496 -15.32 3.34 -17.57
N THR A 497 -15.84 2.90 -18.71
CA THR A 497 -16.05 3.76 -19.91
C THR A 497 -17.52 4.12 -20.15
N GLY A 498 -18.40 3.81 -19.20
CA GLY A 498 -19.82 4.13 -19.25
C GLY A 498 -20.73 2.90 -19.29
N ILE A 499 -21.89 3.03 -19.91
CA ILE A 499 -22.90 1.97 -19.99
C ILE A 499 -23.36 1.79 -21.44
N GLU A 500 -23.53 0.53 -21.86
CA GLU A 500 -24.13 0.20 -23.15
C GLU A 500 -25.22 -0.86 -22.92
N GLY A 501 -26.45 -0.53 -23.31
CA GLY A 501 -27.63 -1.30 -22.92
C GLY A 501 -27.74 -1.38 -21.39
N ALA A 502 -27.68 -2.59 -20.84
CA ALA A 502 -27.74 -2.84 -19.39
C ALA A 502 -26.39 -3.24 -18.77
N ARG A 503 -25.27 -3.06 -19.48
CA ARG A 503 -23.94 -3.51 -19.04
C ARG A 503 -22.99 -2.34 -18.90
N ILE A 504 -22.31 -2.28 -17.76
CA ILE A 504 -21.20 -1.35 -17.54
C ILE A 504 -20.03 -1.77 -18.41
N GLN A 505 -19.53 -0.82 -19.20
CA GLN A 505 -18.40 -1.00 -20.11
C GLN A 505 -17.09 -0.72 -19.37
N MET A 506 -16.07 -1.49 -19.72
CA MET A 506 -14.77 -1.45 -19.08
C MET A 506 -13.69 -1.69 -20.13
N GLN A 507 -12.55 -1.02 -19.97
CA GLN A 507 -11.37 -1.20 -20.80
C GLN A 507 -10.16 -1.47 -19.92
N GLU A 508 -9.44 -2.55 -20.20
CA GLU A 508 -8.17 -2.81 -19.53
C GLU A 508 -7.13 -1.79 -20.01
N VAL A 509 -6.44 -1.17 -19.06
CA VAL A 509 -5.35 -0.22 -19.30
C VAL A 509 -4.02 -0.94 -19.13
N PHE A 510 -3.89 -1.71 -18.05
CA PHE A 510 -2.75 -2.56 -17.75
C PHE A 510 -3.20 -3.94 -17.29
N ARG A 511 -2.39 -4.95 -17.56
CA ARG A 511 -2.57 -6.29 -17.02
C ARG A 511 -1.25 -6.97 -16.67
N PHE A 512 -1.32 -7.90 -15.74
CA PHE A 512 -0.25 -8.86 -15.47
C PHE A 512 -0.48 -10.13 -16.29
N VAL A 513 0.50 -10.48 -17.12
CA VAL A 513 0.51 -11.72 -17.91
C VAL A 513 1.38 -12.74 -17.19
N GLN A 514 0.75 -13.71 -16.54
CA GLN A 514 1.45 -14.85 -15.96
C GLN A 514 1.94 -15.78 -17.09
N THR A 515 3.25 -16.01 -17.15
CA THR A 515 3.88 -16.88 -18.16
C THR A 515 4.23 -18.25 -17.61
N GLY A 516 4.28 -18.41 -16.28
CA GLY A 516 4.56 -19.70 -15.66
C GLY A 516 4.64 -19.66 -14.14
N VAL A 517 5.06 -20.79 -13.57
CA VAL A 517 5.35 -20.95 -12.15
C VAL A 517 6.70 -21.67 -12.03
N GLU A 518 7.65 -21.07 -11.33
CA GLU A 518 8.97 -21.63 -11.05
C GLU A 518 8.90 -22.77 -10.02
N PRO A 519 9.92 -23.65 -9.97
CA PRO A 519 10.11 -24.60 -8.87
C PRO A 519 10.08 -23.86 -7.51
N GLY A 520 9.24 -24.34 -6.57
CA GLY A 520 8.97 -23.64 -5.31
C GLY A 520 7.72 -22.75 -5.32
N GLY A 521 6.94 -22.76 -6.42
CA GLY A 521 5.62 -22.14 -6.49
C GLY A 521 5.62 -20.65 -6.80
N ARG A 522 6.78 -20.05 -7.11
CA ARG A 522 6.91 -18.62 -7.42
C ARG A 522 6.29 -18.32 -8.78
N VAL A 523 5.39 -17.34 -8.82
CA VAL A 523 4.71 -16.92 -10.06
C VAL A 523 5.63 -16.02 -10.89
N VAL A 524 5.78 -16.38 -12.16
CA VAL A 524 6.57 -15.64 -13.16
C VAL A 524 5.64 -15.07 -14.22
N GLY A 525 5.93 -13.85 -14.64
CA GLY A 525 5.16 -13.11 -15.60
C GLY A 525 5.66 -11.69 -15.74
N HIS A 526 5.03 -10.93 -16.63
CA HIS A 526 5.36 -9.54 -16.89
C HIS A 526 4.09 -8.68 -16.91
N TYR A 527 4.25 -7.38 -16.71
CA TYR A 527 3.16 -6.43 -16.91
C TYR A 527 3.16 -5.97 -18.35
N SER A 528 1.97 -5.72 -18.89
CA SER A 528 1.76 -5.18 -20.24
C SER A 528 0.70 -4.09 -20.19
N GLY A 529 0.88 -3.05 -20.99
CA GLY A 529 -0.23 -2.20 -21.42
C GLY A 529 -1.18 -2.98 -22.33
N CYS A 530 -2.39 -2.48 -22.51
CA CYS A 530 -3.43 -3.14 -23.30
C CYS A 530 -3.75 -2.42 -24.64
N GLY A 531 -2.92 -1.45 -25.04
CA GLY A 531 -3.07 -0.67 -26.27
C GLY A 531 -4.18 0.38 -26.23
N GLN A 532 -4.89 0.51 -25.11
CA GLN A 532 -5.95 1.49 -24.91
C GLN A 532 -5.42 2.67 -24.11
N VAL A 533 -5.59 3.87 -24.68
CA VAL A 533 -5.28 5.13 -23.99
C VAL A 533 -6.55 5.58 -23.25
N PRO A 534 -6.50 5.80 -21.93
CA PRO A 534 -7.69 6.17 -21.17
C PRO A 534 -8.35 7.46 -21.67
N ALA A 535 -9.68 7.52 -21.68
CA ALA A 535 -10.42 8.58 -22.35
C ALA A 535 -10.08 9.99 -21.84
N PHE A 536 -9.70 10.10 -20.56
CA PHE A 536 -9.33 11.39 -19.97
C PHE A 536 -7.98 11.94 -20.41
N TYR A 537 -7.09 11.13 -21.01
CA TYR A 537 -5.78 11.60 -21.49
C TYR A 537 -5.91 12.65 -22.60
N ASP A 538 -6.94 12.54 -23.45
CA ASP A 538 -7.21 13.55 -24.48
C ASP A 538 -7.57 14.90 -23.86
N ALA A 539 -8.34 14.89 -22.76
CA ALA A 539 -8.69 16.11 -22.03
C ALA A 539 -7.46 16.75 -21.39
N LEU A 540 -6.55 15.94 -20.82
CA LEU A 540 -5.29 16.40 -20.24
C LEU A 540 -4.38 17.09 -21.26
N GLN A 541 -4.25 16.50 -22.45
CA GLN A 541 -3.46 17.13 -23.51
C GLN A 541 -4.05 18.47 -23.97
N ARG A 542 -5.37 18.58 -24.06
CA ARG A 542 -6.04 19.85 -24.43
C ARG A 542 -5.77 20.97 -23.43
N ILE A 543 -5.55 20.65 -22.16
CA ILE A 543 -5.18 21.62 -21.12
C ILE A 543 -3.66 21.75 -20.91
N GLY A 544 -2.86 21.18 -21.82
CA GLY A 544 -1.40 21.30 -21.82
C GLY A 544 -0.69 20.43 -20.78
N VAL A 545 -1.35 19.42 -20.22
CA VAL A 545 -0.69 18.40 -19.40
C VAL A 545 -0.05 17.38 -20.32
N GLU A 546 1.27 17.30 -20.28
CA GLU A 546 1.99 16.25 -20.99
C GLU A 546 1.75 14.89 -20.34
N VAL A 547 1.41 13.93 -21.20
CA VAL A 547 1.09 12.56 -20.82
C VAL A 547 1.83 11.60 -21.73
N ASP A 548 2.60 10.69 -21.13
CA ASP A 548 3.24 9.61 -21.87
C ASP A 548 2.20 8.55 -22.22
N ARG A 549 1.96 8.35 -23.52
CA ARG A 549 1.03 7.34 -24.05
C ARG A 549 1.72 6.01 -24.33
N SER A 550 3.05 5.99 -24.42
CA SER A 550 3.82 4.80 -24.74
C SER A 550 3.70 3.72 -23.67
N MET A 551 3.43 4.11 -22.42
CA MET A 551 3.18 3.17 -21.32
C MET A 551 2.01 2.20 -21.56
N PHE A 552 1.06 2.56 -22.42
CA PHE A 552 -0.10 1.70 -22.73
C PHE A 552 0.17 0.73 -23.88
N ALA A 553 1.32 0.85 -24.55
CA ALA A 553 1.67 -0.07 -25.62
C ALA A 553 1.66 -1.52 -25.13
N ILE A 554 1.18 -2.42 -25.98
CA ILE A 554 1.23 -3.86 -25.70
C ILE A 554 2.70 -4.26 -25.71
N ALA A 555 3.17 -4.82 -24.60
CA ALA A 555 4.53 -5.33 -24.54
C ALA A 555 4.65 -6.52 -25.49
N SER A 556 5.54 -6.44 -26.48
CA SER A 556 5.90 -7.62 -27.28
C SER A 556 6.54 -8.67 -26.37
N PRO A 557 6.16 -9.95 -26.47
CA PRO A 557 6.84 -11.00 -25.75
C PRO A 557 8.32 -10.97 -26.15
N ILE A 558 9.20 -10.81 -25.16
CA ILE A 558 10.64 -10.84 -25.37
C ILE A 558 10.98 -12.22 -25.95
N GLY A 559 11.35 -12.27 -27.24
CA GLY A 559 11.84 -13.47 -27.93
C GLY A 559 10.97 -13.97 -29.10
N ALA A 560 10.91 -13.21 -30.19
CA ALA A 560 10.56 -13.73 -31.52
C ALA A 560 11.26 -12.87 -32.59
N ALA A 561 12.58 -13.01 -32.70
CA ALA A 561 13.37 -12.69 -33.88
C ALA A 561 14.54 -13.68 -33.96
#